data_AF-A0A819QHA0-F1
#
_entry.id   AF-A0A819QHA0-F1
#
_cell.length_a   1.000
_cell.length_b   1.000
_cell.length_c   1.000
_cell.angle_alpha   90.00
_cell.angle_beta   90.00
_cell.angle_gamma   90.00
#
_symmetry.space_group_name_H-M   'P 1'
#
loop_
_entity.id
_entity.type
_entity.pdbx_description
1 polymer ?
#
loop_
_entity_poly.entity_id
_entity_poly.type
_entity_poly.pdbx_seq_one_letter_code
_entity_poly.pdbx_strand_id
1 'polypeptide(L)'
;MNKQENEHLSLSKTENVITSLFAGACAAAVAKTVIAPLDRAKITFQVTSSKFSYRGCFQFLKASFHNEGLLSWYRGNSANMARVLPSAAINYTAHEQWKRILETDKNERTPGLRFMAGSLAGVTSATFTYPLDLIRARMAVTNKTMYV
;
A
#
# COMPACT_ATOMS: atom_id res chain seq x y z
N MET A 1 38.06 19.88 3.17
CA MET A 1 36.98 19.15 2.46
C MET A 1 35.69 19.84 2.84
N ASN A 2 35.07 20.54 1.88
CA ASN A 2 34.38 21.80 2.14
C ASN A 2 32.90 21.61 2.48
N LYS A 3 32.40 22.41 3.43
CA LYS A 3 31.00 22.41 3.89
C LYS A 3 30.00 22.58 2.74
N GLN A 4 30.37 23.33 1.69
CA GLN A 4 29.58 23.54 0.47
C GLN A 4 29.44 22.28 -0.40
N GLU A 5 30.44 21.40 -0.43
CA GLU A 5 30.43 20.17 -1.23
C GLU A 5 29.48 19.12 -0.62
N ASN A 6 29.46 19.02 0.72
CA ASN A 6 28.52 18.17 1.46
C ASN A 6 27.07 18.64 1.33
N GLU A 7 26.83 19.95 1.26
CA GLU A 7 25.50 20.53 1.12
C GLU A 7 24.92 20.24 -0.27
N HIS A 8 25.73 20.40 -1.33
CA HIS A 8 25.36 20.08 -2.71
C HIS A 8 25.12 18.58 -2.94
N LEU A 9 25.92 17.71 -2.31
CA LEU A 9 25.70 16.26 -2.30
C LEU A 9 24.40 15.85 -1.59
N SER A 10 24.03 16.54 -0.51
CA SER A 10 22.78 16.26 0.23
C SER A 10 21.52 16.64 -0.55
N LEU A 11 21.56 17.77 -1.27
CA LEU A 11 20.45 18.24 -2.11
C LEU A 11 20.21 17.29 -3.28
N SER A 12 21.28 16.89 -4.00
CA SER A 12 21.18 15.96 -5.12
C SER A 12 20.69 14.56 -4.69
N LYS A 13 21.13 14.08 -3.52
CA LYS A 13 20.66 12.78 -2.99
C LYS A 13 19.17 12.83 -2.63
N THR A 14 18.70 13.95 -2.09
CA THR A 14 17.29 14.15 -1.73
C THR A 14 16.40 14.27 -2.97
N GLU A 15 16.82 14.99 -4.01
CA GLU A 15 16.10 15.08 -5.29
C GLU A 15 15.96 13.72 -5.99
N ASN A 16 17.02 12.91 -6.00
CA ASN A 16 16.98 11.56 -6.59
C ASN A 16 16.06 10.61 -5.80
N VAL A 17 16.03 10.71 -4.47
CA VAL A 17 15.12 9.93 -3.63
C VAL A 17 13.67 10.36 -3.85
N ILE A 18 13.38 11.66 -3.91
CA ILE A 18 12.02 12.15 -4.15
C ILE A 18 11.53 11.72 -5.55
N THR A 19 12.39 11.84 -6.57
CA THR A 19 12.05 11.44 -7.94
C THR A 19 11.76 9.94 -8.04
N SER A 20 12.59 9.09 -7.42
CA SER A 20 12.36 7.64 -7.38
C SER A 20 11.13 7.25 -6.58
N LEU A 21 10.79 8.00 -5.51
CA LEU A 21 9.54 7.82 -4.77
C LEU A 21 8.32 8.13 -5.64
N PHE A 22 8.32 9.23 -6.40
CA PHE A 22 7.22 9.56 -7.31
C PHE A 22 7.11 8.56 -8.46
N ALA A 23 8.22 8.17 -9.07
CA ALA A 23 8.22 7.16 -10.13
C ALA A 23 7.68 5.82 -9.60
N GLY A 24 8.11 5.39 -8.41
CA GLY A 24 7.60 4.20 -7.74
C GLY A 24 6.12 4.30 -7.40
N ALA A 25 5.65 5.46 -6.94
CA ALA A 25 4.24 5.70 -6.64
C ALA A 25 3.37 5.64 -7.90
N CYS A 26 3.80 6.26 -9.00
CA CYS A 26 3.11 6.19 -10.29
C CYS A 26 3.06 4.76 -10.82
N ALA A 27 4.18 4.03 -10.78
CA ALA A 27 4.23 2.63 -11.18
C ALA A 27 3.29 1.76 -10.34
N ALA A 28 3.26 1.95 -9.01
CA ALA A 28 2.37 1.24 -8.11
C ALA A 28 0.89 1.57 -8.37
N ALA A 29 0.56 2.83 -8.67
CA ALA A 29 -0.80 3.25 -9.02
C ALA A 29 -1.29 2.58 -10.32
N VAL A 30 -0.44 2.54 -11.35
CA VAL A 30 -0.74 1.83 -12.61
C VAL A 30 -0.93 0.34 -12.34
N ALA A 31 0.00 -0.29 -11.62
CA ALA A 31 -0.09 -1.72 -11.28
C ALA A 31 -1.39 -2.04 -10.54
N LYS A 32 -1.77 -1.23 -9.54
CA LYS A 32 -3.03 -1.44 -8.80
C LYS A 32 -4.27 -1.19 -9.63
N THR A 33 -4.21 -0.29 -10.60
CA THR A 33 -5.31 -0.07 -11.56
C THR A 33 -5.50 -1.29 -12.44
N VAL A 34 -4.42 -1.89 -12.95
CA VAL A 34 -4.49 -3.11 -13.76
C VAL A 34 -5.03 -4.31 -12.95
N ILE A 35 -4.69 -4.40 -11.67
CA ILE A 35 -5.09 -5.52 -10.78
C ILE A 35 -6.50 -5.33 -10.19
N ALA A 36 -7.00 -4.09 -10.09
CA ALA A 36 -8.31 -3.76 -9.50
C ALA A 36 -9.50 -4.65 -9.94
N PRO A 37 -9.72 -4.96 -11.25
CA PRO A 37 -10.81 -5.85 -11.66
C PRO A 37 -10.68 -7.26 -11.07
N LEU A 38 -9.46 -7.78 -10.97
CA LEU A 38 -9.15 -9.09 -10.40
C LEU A 38 -9.36 -9.11 -8.89
N ASP A 39 -8.93 -8.05 -8.18
CA ASP A 39 -9.18 -7.89 -6.75
C ASP A 39 -10.69 -7.85 -6.45
N ARG A 40 -11.47 -7.11 -7.26
CA ARG A 40 -12.93 -7.06 -7.12
C ARG A 40 -13.56 -8.43 -7.34
N ALA A 41 -13.18 -9.14 -8.40
CA ALA A 41 -13.69 -10.50 -8.64
C ALA A 41 -13.35 -11.42 -7.46
N LYS A 42 -12.11 -11.40 -6.98
CA LYS A 42 -11.67 -12.21 -5.83
C LYS A 42 -12.48 -11.94 -4.57
N ILE A 43 -12.72 -10.67 -4.22
CA ILE A 43 -13.52 -10.29 -3.05
C ILE A 43 -14.95 -10.82 -3.20
N THR A 44 -15.59 -10.65 -4.37
CA THR A 44 -16.94 -11.16 -4.61
C THR A 44 -17.01 -12.67 -4.43
N PHE A 45 -16.05 -13.44 -4.97
CA PHE A 45 -16.00 -14.89 -4.77
C PHE A 45 -15.82 -15.29 -3.30
N GLN A 46 -14.99 -14.55 -2.54
CA GLN A 46 -14.79 -14.79 -1.11
C GLN A 46 -16.04 -14.50 -0.27
N VAL A 47 -16.81 -13.45 -0.62
CA VAL A 47 -18.02 -13.07 0.10
C VAL A 47 -19.21 -13.97 -0.26
N THR A 48 -19.32 -14.42 -1.51
CA THR A 48 -20.43 -15.24 -1.98
C THR A 48 -20.29 -16.74 -1.60
N SER A 49 -19.20 -17.16 -0.94
CA SER A 49 -18.92 -18.57 -0.61
C SER A 49 -18.96 -19.55 -1.80
N SER A 50 -18.91 -19.02 -3.02
CA SER A 50 -18.94 -19.80 -4.26
C SER A 50 -17.54 -20.31 -4.55
N LYS A 51 -17.42 -21.56 -5.05
CA LYS A 51 -16.14 -22.12 -5.44
C LYS A 51 -15.52 -21.25 -6.54
N PHE A 52 -14.29 -20.82 -6.33
CA PHE A 52 -13.56 -20.05 -7.32
C PHE A 52 -13.43 -20.85 -8.63
N SER A 53 -13.86 -20.23 -9.73
CA SER A 53 -13.76 -20.81 -11.07
C SER A 53 -13.33 -19.73 -12.05
N TYR A 54 -12.33 -20.05 -12.88
CA TYR A 54 -11.85 -19.13 -13.92
C TYR A 54 -12.98 -18.66 -14.83
N ARG A 55 -13.87 -19.58 -15.24
CA ARG A 55 -15.05 -19.25 -16.06
C ARG A 55 -16.00 -18.31 -15.32
N GLY A 56 -16.22 -18.54 -14.03
CA GLY A 56 -17.07 -17.67 -13.19
C GLY A 56 -16.48 -16.26 -13.03
N CYS A 57 -15.16 -16.15 -12.90
CA CYS A 57 -14.46 -14.86 -12.85
C CYS A 57 -14.65 -14.06 -14.15
N PHE A 58 -14.40 -14.68 -15.31
CA PHE A 58 -14.62 -14.03 -16.60
C PHE A 58 -16.09 -13.66 -16.83
N GLN A 59 -17.02 -14.51 -16.42
CA GLN A 59 -18.45 -14.23 -16.53
C GLN A 59 -18.87 -13.07 -15.65
N PHE A 60 -18.37 -12.99 -14.41
CA PHE A 60 -18.57 -11.86 -13.53
C PHE A 60 -18.03 -10.56 -14.12
N LEU A 61 -16.78 -10.55 -14.61
CA LEU A 61 -16.18 -9.36 -15.22
C LEU A 61 -16.97 -8.88 -16.43
N LYS A 62 -17.35 -9.81 -17.32
CA LYS A 62 -18.16 -9.51 -18.52
C LYS A 62 -19.56 -8.99 -18.15
N ALA A 63 -20.22 -9.61 -17.17
CA ALA A 63 -21.54 -9.17 -16.71
C ALA A 63 -21.47 -7.79 -16.04
N SER A 64 -20.45 -7.56 -15.19
CA SER A 64 -20.24 -6.26 -14.52
C SER A 64 -19.96 -5.14 -15.53
N PHE A 65 -19.23 -5.43 -16.61
CA PHE A 65 -19.02 -4.48 -17.71
C PHE A 65 -20.29 -4.18 -18.50
N HIS A 66 -21.10 -5.20 -18.82
CA HIS A 66 -22.32 -5.01 -19.60
C HIS A 66 -23.42 -4.28 -18.82
N ASN A 67 -23.53 -4.55 -17.51
CA ASN A 67 -24.62 -4.03 -16.67
C ASN A 67 -24.31 -2.65 -16.09
N GLU A 68 -23.06 -2.37 -15.71
CA GLU A 68 -22.67 -1.16 -14.96
C GLU A 68 -21.53 -0.37 -15.63
N GLY A 69 -20.95 -0.88 -16.71
CA GLY A 69 -19.83 -0.26 -17.43
C GLY A 69 -18.46 -0.44 -16.77
N LEU A 70 -17.43 0.19 -17.35
CA LEU A 70 -16.03 0.07 -16.94
C LEU A 70 -15.75 0.59 -15.52
N LEU A 71 -16.44 1.65 -15.10
CA LEU A 71 -16.25 2.22 -13.75
C LEU A 71 -16.64 1.25 -12.64
N SER A 72 -17.52 0.28 -12.93
CA SER A 72 -17.89 -0.76 -11.99
C SER A 72 -16.66 -1.49 -11.49
N TRP A 73 -15.71 -1.88 -12.36
CA TRP A 73 -14.52 -2.62 -11.94
C TRP A 73 -13.64 -1.90 -10.90
N TYR A 74 -13.71 -0.57 -10.86
CA TYR A 74 -12.89 0.27 -9.97
C TYR A 74 -13.62 0.76 -8.72
N ARG A 75 -14.89 0.39 -8.54
CA ARG A 75 -15.69 0.83 -7.39
C ARG A 75 -15.04 0.33 -6.09
N GLY A 76 -14.63 1.26 -5.22
CA GLY A 76 -13.91 0.95 -3.97
C GLY A 76 -12.38 0.95 -4.08
N ASN A 77 -11.80 1.03 -5.29
CA ASN A 77 -10.35 1.09 -5.46
C ASN A 77 -9.75 2.39 -4.89
N SER A 78 -10.45 3.52 -5.03
CA SER A 78 -10.04 4.80 -4.44
C SER A 78 -9.97 4.74 -2.90
N ALA A 79 -10.96 4.11 -2.25
CA ALA A 79 -10.93 3.88 -0.81
C ALA A 79 -9.79 2.95 -0.39
N ASN A 80 -9.47 1.94 -1.21
CA ASN A 80 -8.31 1.09 -0.98
C ASN A 80 -6.99 1.86 -1.13
N MET A 81 -6.89 2.79 -2.08
CA MET A 81 -5.69 3.63 -2.27
C MET A 81 -5.52 4.61 -1.11
N ALA A 82 -6.59 5.32 -0.74
CA ALA A 82 -6.61 6.26 0.38
C ALA A 82 -6.21 5.59 1.71
N ARG A 83 -6.41 4.27 1.84
CA ARG A 83 -5.94 3.51 2.99
C ARG A 83 -4.48 3.08 2.87
N VAL A 84 -4.08 2.53 1.72
CA VAL A 84 -2.75 1.94 1.57
C VAL A 84 -1.67 3.01 1.60
N LEU A 85 -1.95 4.21 1.11
CA LEU A 85 -0.98 5.31 1.05
C LEU A 85 -0.50 5.74 2.46
N PRO A 86 -1.36 6.07 3.44
CA PRO A 86 -0.93 6.38 4.81
C PRO A 86 -0.14 5.25 5.47
N SER A 87 -0.60 4.00 5.37
CA SER A 87 0.10 2.87 5.96
C SER A 87 1.49 2.66 5.35
N ALA A 88 1.61 2.82 4.02
CA ALA A 88 2.90 2.75 3.34
C ALA A 88 3.84 3.89 3.76
N ALA A 89 3.31 5.10 3.94
CA ALA A 89 4.08 6.25 4.40
C ALA A 89 4.63 6.04 5.83
N ILE A 90 3.80 5.58 6.77
CA ILE A 90 4.21 5.27 8.15
C ILE A 90 5.27 4.16 8.17
N ASN A 91 5.08 3.11 7.36
CA ASN A 91 6.05 2.02 7.28
C ASN A 91 7.39 2.49 6.72
N TYR A 92 7.38 3.33 5.67
CA TYR A 92 8.59 3.88 5.09
C TYR A 92 9.34 4.80 6.07
N THR A 93 8.63 5.69 6.75
CA THR A 93 9.25 6.59 7.74
C THR A 93 9.82 5.79 8.91
N ALA A 94 9.08 4.80 9.45
CA ALA A 94 9.58 3.92 10.50
C ALA A 94 10.83 3.15 10.05
N HIS A 95 10.83 2.63 8.82
CA HIS A 95 11.97 1.93 8.25
C HIS A 95 13.22 2.82 8.15
N GLU A 96 13.09 4.06 7.66
CA GLU A 96 14.21 4.99 7.60
C GLU A 96 14.75 5.37 8.98
N GLN A 97 13.89 5.48 10.01
CA GLN A 97 14.34 5.72 11.39
C GLN A 97 15.13 4.51 11.93
N TRP A 98 14.61 3.29 11.77
CA TRP A 98 15.31 2.08 12.23
C TRP A 98 16.63 1.85 11.49
N LYS A 99 16.69 2.15 10.18
CA LYS A 99 17.93 2.08 9.40
C LYS A 99 19.00 3.03 9.94
N ARG A 100 18.61 4.24 10.36
CA ARG A 100 19.51 5.23 10.99
C ARG A 100 19.97 4.77 12.37
N ILE A 101 19.08 4.23 13.19
CA ILE A 101 19.38 3.76 14.55
C ILE A 101 20.32 2.54 14.54
N LEU A 102 20.09 1.58 13.63
CA LEU A 102 20.91 0.37 13.50
C LEU A 102 22.16 0.58 12.61
N GLU A 103 22.44 1.82 12.19
CA GLU A 103 23.53 2.19 11.28
C GLU A 103 23.67 1.28 10.03
N THR A 104 22.55 0.79 9.52
CA THR A 104 22.52 -0.25 8.48
C THR A 104 22.95 0.27 7.11
N ASP A 105 23.11 1.60 6.96
CA ASP A 105 23.65 2.27 5.77
C ASP A 105 25.17 2.16 5.64
N LYS A 106 25.92 1.92 6.73
CA LYS A 106 27.39 1.95 6.72
C LYS A 106 28.03 0.58 6.47
N ASN A 107 27.30 -0.51 6.71
CA ASN A 107 27.85 -1.85 6.68
C ASN A 107 26.98 -2.78 5.83
N GLU A 108 27.33 -2.94 4.55
CA GLU A 108 26.60 -3.82 3.62
C GLU A 108 26.72 -5.32 3.96
N ARG A 109 27.58 -5.69 4.92
CA ARG A 109 27.95 -7.08 5.19
C ARG A 109 27.06 -7.83 6.19
N THR A 110 25.98 -7.22 6.70
CA THR A 110 25.10 -7.86 7.70
C THR A 110 23.64 -7.91 7.25
N PRO A 111 23.27 -8.92 6.42
CA PRO A 111 21.88 -9.16 6.01
C PRO A 111 20.90 -9.26 7.18
N GLY A 112 21.35 -9.82 8.31
CA GLY A 112 20.53 -9.96 9.53
C GLY A 112 20.09 -8.62 10.13
N LEU A 113 20.95 -7.59 10.12
CA LEU A 113 20.59 -6.28 10.66
C LEU A 113 19.55 -5.56 9.80
N ARG A 114 19.59 -5.74 8.48
CA ARG A 114 18.54 -5.22 7.56
C ARG A 114 17.21 -5.93 7.79
N PHE A 115 17.23 -7.23 8.01
CA PHE A 115 16.02 -7.99 8.36
C PHE A 115 15.41 -7.54 9.70
N MET A 116 16.25 -7.31 10.70
CA MET A 116 15.82 -6.77 11.99
C MET A 116 15.24 -5.37 11.86
N ALA A 117 15.89 -4.48 11.11
CA ALA A 117 15.37 -3.14 10.84
C ALA A 117 14.00 -3.19 10.14
N GLY A 118 13.83 -4.07 9.14
CA GLY A 118 12.56 -4.30 8.47
C GLY A 118 11.46 -4.82 9.40
N SER A 119 11.80 -5.77 10.27
CA SER A 119 10.87 -6.37 11.23
C SER A 119 10.44 -5.36 12.30
N LEU A 120 11.37 -4.60 12.87
CA LEU A 120 11.09 -3.54 13.85
C LEU A 120 10.28 -2.40 13.24
N ALA A 121 10.58 -2.03 12.00
CA ALA A 121 9.78 -1.06 11.25
C ALA A 121 8.35 -1.57 11.03
N GLY A 122 8.19 -2.83 10.63
CA GLY A 122 6.88 -3.46 10.44
C GLY A 122 6.06 -3.50 11.74
N VAL A 123 6.66 -3.91 12.86
CA VAL A 123 6.00 -3.91 14.19
C VAL A 123 5.60 -2.50 14.58
N THR A 124 6.50 -1.53 14.46
CA THR A 124 6.24 -0.13 14.80
C THR A 124 5.09 0.42 13.94
N SER A 125 5.16 0.22 12.62
CA SER A 125 4.12 0.66 11.69
C SER A 125 2.77 0.01 11.99
N ALA A 126 2.75 -1.27 12.33
CA ALA A 126 1.53 -1.98 12.70
C ALA A 126 0.91 -1.40 13.97
N THR A 127 1.72 -1.09 15.00
CA THR A 127 1.23 -0.45 16.23
C THR A 127 0.61 0.92 15.97
N PHE A 128 1.24 1.76 15.12
CA PHE A 128 0.68 3.06 14.77
C PHE A 128 -0.56 2.97 13.87
N THR A 129 -0.66 1.94 13.03
CA THR A 129 -1.79 1.74 12.13
C THR A 129 -2.96 1.03 12.84
N TYR A 130 -2.70 0.30 13.92
CA TYR A 130 -3.70 -0.50 14.63
C TYR A 130 -4.95 0.27 15.08
N PRO A 131 -4.87 1.49 15.65
CA PRO A 131 -6.06 2.28 15.97
C PRO A 131 -6.90 2.61 14.74
N LEU A 132 -6.26 2.95 13.62
CA LEU A 132 -6.94 3.26 12.35
C LEU A 132 -7.59 2.00 11.75
N ASP A 133 -6.90 0.86 11.82
CA ASP A 133 -7.44 -0.43 11.38
C ASP A 133 -8.64 -0.86 12.23
N LEU A 134 -8.62 -0.61 13.55
CA LEU A 134 -9.74 -0.87 14.45
C LEU A 134 -10.94 0.04 14.15
N ILE A 135 -10.73 1.35 13.98
CA ILE A 135 -11.81 2.29 13.65
C ILE A 135 -12.45 1.89 12.32
N ARG A 136 -11.65 1.47 11.33
CA ARG A 136 -12.15 0.96 10.06
C ARG A 136 -12.94 -0.33 10.21
N ALA A 137 -12.43 -1.30 10.96
CA ALA A 137 -13.13 -2.56 11.19
C ALA A 137 -14.49 -2.31 11.86
N ARG A 138 -14.55 -1.35 12.80
CA ARG A 138 -15.79 -0.88 13.40
C ARG A 138 -16.71 -0.24 12.36
N MET A 139 -16.23 0.72 11.56
CA MET A 139 -17.04 1.39 10.52
C MET A 139 -17.55 0.43 9.43
N ALA A 140 -16.80 -0.62 9.07
CA ALA A 140 -17.20 -1.59 8.06
C ALA A 140 -18.28 -2.57 8.58
N VAL A 141 -18.34 -2.81 9.88
CA VAL A 141 -19.34 -3.67 10.53
C VAL A 141 -20.57 -2.87 10.99
N THR A 142 -20.43 -1.57 11.25
CA THR A 142 -21.55 -0.65 11.45
C THR A 142 -22.31 -0.49 10.13
N ASN A 143 -23.29 -1.35 9.90
CA ASN A 143 -24.27 -1.16 8.83
C ASN A 143 -24.96 0.20 9.02
N LYS A 144 -25.09 0.96 7.91
CA LYS A 144 -26.09 2.03 7.80
C LYS A 144 -27.49 1.38 7.81
N THR A 145 -27.94 0.92 8.95
CA THR A 145 -29.35 0.69 9.23
C THR A 145 -29.72 1.80 10.20
N MET A 146 -30.69 2.63 9.83
CA MET A 146 -31.18 3.85 10.51
C MET A 146 -30.87 5.15 9.75
N TYR A 147 -31.43 5.29 8.55
CA TYR A 147 -32.34 6.41 8.30
C TYR A 147 -33.54 5.84 7.55
N VAL A 148 -34.70 5.99 8.18
CA VAL A 148 -36.05 5.71 7.66
C VAL A 148 -36.29 6.51 6.39
#